data_AF-A0A950AAC6-F1
#
_entry.id   AF-A0A950AAC6-F1
#
_cell.length_a   1.000
_cell.length_b   1.000
_cell.length_c   1.000
_cell.angle_alpha   90.00
_cell.angle_beta   90.00
_cell.angle_gamma   90.00
#
_symmetry.space_group_name_H-M   'P 1'
#
loop_
_entity.id
_entity.type
_entity.pdbx_description
1 polymer ?
#
loop_
_entity_poly.entity_id
_entity_poly.type
_entity_poly.pdbx_seq_one_letter_code
_entity_poly.pdbx_strand_id
1 'polypeptide(L)'
;MRRAVMALVACALSATATARADTAPANGAAYTAALSAAAQKLDTAAPLQRTGVHVPDVHVPPAPLPGPPRFSPSLDDWLQNDLTAVREEKNAKSRAQMLRDAAASLRGAARASAAIAASDPAHQIGPTLASILAQPAYHEAESKTEATPKKSWWDLFLEWLADLIRRLFGGLFSAATGLPWLGQVIIYATLAALAALLVYVAIRLARYLMVSRRAREIEDAGELLERETSAQELLDVARAAAARGEYALAISLLFRAALRRLDAVGMVPYDAARTAGEYRRAVRRASSQASAPFDSLAQTFTIATYANAEIGEQDWNKAGDAYGQFVPVVERGQRKAAA
;
A
#
# COMPACT_ATOMS: atom_id res chain seq x y z
N MET A 1 21.01 -57.19 51.49
CA MET A 1 22.02 -58.24 51.29
C MET A 1 21.84 -58.83 49.91
N ARG A 2 22.90 -58.84 49.10
CA ARG A 2 23.24 -59.85 48.07
C ARG A 2 22.13 -60.18 47.05
N ARG A 3 22.35 -60.21 45.74
CA ARG A 3 23.52 -60.31 44.87
C ARG A 3 22.84 -60.37 43.48
N ALA A 4 23.25 -59.53 42.54
CA ALA A 4 24.25 -59.90 41.55
C ALA A 4 23.61 -60.60 40.33
N VAL A 5 23.82 -60.03 39.14
CA VAL A 5 24.50 -60.67 37.99
C VAL A 5 23.44 -61.06 36.96
N MET A 6 23.49 -60.77 35.66
CA MET A 6 24.52 -60.55 34.64
C MET A 6 23.73 -59.92 33.47
N ALA A 7 24.10 -58.81 32.84
CA ALA A 7 25.14 -58.66 31.81
C ALA A 7 24.54 -58.38 30.41
N LEU A 8 25.30 -57.54 29.70
CA LEU A 8 25.42 -57.41 28.24
C LEU A 8 24.41 -56.53 27.48
N VAL A 9 24.78 -55.24 27.42
CA VAL A 9 25.17 -54.50 26.20
C VAL A 9 24.29 -54.68 24.96
N ALA A 10 23.61 -53.62 24.54
CA ALA A 10 23.81 -53.01 23.21
C ALA A 10 22.91 -51.77 22.99
N CYS A 11 23.56 -50.69 22.56
CA CYS A 11 23.12 -49.62 21.65
C CYS A 11 21.62 -49.41 21.34
N ALA A 12 21.16 -48.18 21.58
CA ALA A 12 20.49 -47.26 20.63
C ALA A 12 19.61 -46.28 21.44
N LEU A 13 20.07 -45.08 21.78
CA LEU A 13 19.92 -43.86 20.98
C LEU A 13 18.58 -43.75 20.23
N SER A 14 17.75 -42.84 20.77
CA SER A 14 16.89 -41.89 20.05
C SER A 14 15.50 -42.36 19.59
N ALA A 15 14.45 -41.87 20.25
CA ALA A 15 13.26 -41.33 19.59
C ALA A 15 12.30 -40.68 20.61
N THR A 16 12.59 -39.44 21.03
CA THR A 16 11.52 -38.56 21.50
C THR A 16 11.48 -37.35 20.59
N ALA A 17 10.42 -37.34 19.78
CA ALA A 17 10.10 -36.35 18.78
C ALA A 17 10.04 -34.95 19.39
N THR A 18 11.01 -34.12 19.07
CA THR A 18 10.83 -32.67 19.10
C THR A 18 10.20 -32.26 17.79
N ALA A 19 8.93 -31.86 17.84
CA ALA A 19 8.30 -31.07 16.79
C ALA A 19 9.19 -29.86 16.51
N ARG A 20 9.80 -29.83 15.33
CA ARG A 20 10.61 -28.70 14.85
C ARG A 20 9.89 -28.08 13.66
N ALA A 21 9.09 -27.06 13.95
CA ALA A 21 8.83 -26.00 12.99
C ALA A 21 10.17 -25.28 12.79
N ASP A 22 10.86 -25.56 11.68
CA ASP A 22 11.98 -24.78 11.11
C ASP A 22 12.61 -25.58 9.95
N THR A 23 12.11 -25.44 8.72
CA THR A 23 12.90 -25.76 7.50
C THR A 23 12.48 -24.89 6.31
N ALA A 24 12.72 -23.59 6.39
CA ALA A 24 13.02 -22.78 5.21
C ALA A 24 14.52 -22.50 5.21
N PRO A 25 15.35 -23.51 4.85
CA PRO A 25 16.22 -23.35 3.67
C PRO A 25 16.46 -24.64 2.85
N ALA A 26 15.80 -25.76 3.17
CA ALA A 26 16.03 -27.05 2.50
C ALA A 26 15.43 -27.17 1.08
N ASN A 27 14.52 -26.26 0.69
CA ASN A 27 13.67 -26.46 -0.48
C ASN A 27 14.23 -25.86 -1.80
N GLY A 28 15.14 -24.89 -1.74
CA GLY A 28 15.66 -24.22 -2.95
C GLY A 28 16.58 -25.11 -3.80
N ALA A 29 17.56 -25.77 -3.17
CA ALA A 29 18.47 -26.69 -3.87
C ALA A 29 17.79 -27.97 -4.36
N ALA A 30 16.79 -28.47 -3.62
CA ALA A 30 15.97 -29.59 -4.06
C ALA A 30 15.11 -29.20 -5.27
N TYR A 31 14.56 -27.98 -5.28
CA TYR A 31 13.79 -27.45 -6.40
C TYR A 31 14.64 -27.26 -7.66
N THR A 32 15.87 -26.71 -7.55
CA THR A 32 16.78 -26.58 -8.70
C THR A 32 17.21 -27.93 -9.26
N ALA A 33 17.44 -28.92 -8.41
CA ALA A 33 17.74 -30.30 -8.82
C ALA A 33 16.55 -30.96 -9.53
N ALA A 34 15.32 -30.72 -9.07
CA ALA A 34 14.13 -31.23 -9.74
C ALA A 34 13.95 -30.63 -11.14
N LEU A 35 14.18 -29.33 -11.30
CA LEU A 35 14.12 -28.64 -12.59
C LEU A 35 15.18 -29.15 -13.58
N SER A 36 16.42 -29.36 -13.11
CA SER A 36 17.50 -29.85 -13.96
C SER A 36 17.27 -31.31 -14.39
N ALA A 37 16.75 -32.15 -13.49
CA ALA A 37 16.36 -33.53 -13.81
C ALA A 37 15.22 -33.58 -14.83
N ALA A 38 14.21 -32.72 -14.68
CA ALA A 38 13.12 -32.59 -15.65
C ALA A 38 13.64 -32.19 -17.05
N ALA A 39 14.51 -31.19 -17.12
CA ALA A 39 15.13 -30.77 -18.37
C ALA A 39 15.95 -31.89 -19.05
N GLN A 40 16.74 -32.65 -18.27
CA GLN A 40 17.51 -33.78 -18.79
C GLN A 40 16.61 -34.85 -19.40
N LYS A 41 15.48 -35.17 -18.76
CA LYS A 41 14.51 -36.13 -19.32
C LYS A 41 13.99 -35.67 -20.68
N LEU A 42 13.64 -34.39 -20.84
CA LEU A 42 13.18 -33.84 -22.12
C LEU A 42 14.28 -33.86 -23.20
N ASP A 43 15.52 -33.50 -22.84
CA ASP A 43 16.67 -33.52 -23.77
C ASP A 43 16.97 -34.95 -24.25
N THR A 44 16.87 -35.96 -23.38
CA THR A 44 17.05 -37.37 -23.77
C THR A 44 15.91 -37.88 -24.67
N ALA A 45 14.69 -37.36 -24.49
CA ALA A 45 13.54 -37.75 -25.30
C ALA A 45 13.48 -37.06 -26.67
N ALA A 46 14.05 -35.86 -26.80
CA ALA A 46 14.05 -35.09 -28.05
C ALA A 46 14.61 -35.84 -29.27
N PRO A 47 15.78 -36.51 -29.24
CA PRO A 47 16.28 -37.26 -30.39
C PRO A 47 15.43 -38.51 -30.70
N LEU A 48 14.77 -39.08 -29.69
CA LEU A 48 13.93 -40.28 -29.81
C LEU A 48 12.56 -39.99 -30.46
N GLN A 49 12.15 -38.73 -30.60
CA GLN A 49 10.91 -38.37 -31.31
C GLN A 49 10.97 -38.71 -32.81
N ARG A 50 12.18 -38.79 -33.38
CA ARG A 50 12.36 -39.19 -34.79
C ARG A 50 12.01 -40.65 -35.05
N THR A 51 12.03 -41.49 -34.02
CA THR A 51 11.70 -42.91 -34.08
C THR A 51 10.29 -43.22 -33.57
N GLY A 52 9.46 -42.18 -33.32
CA GLY A 52 8.06 -42.34 -32.92
C GLY A 52 7.82 -42.64 -31.43
N VAL A 53 8.81 -42.40 -30.56
CA VAL A 53 8.70 -42.64 -29.12
C VAL A 53 7.74 -41.64 -28.46
N HIS A 54 6.94 -42.11 -27.50
CA HIS A 54 5.99 -41.28 -26.75
C HIS A 54 6.70 -40.13 -25.99
N VAL A 55 6.06 -38.97 -25.92
CA VAL A 55 6.55 -37.81 -25.16
C VAL A 55 6.53 -38.14 -23.66
N PRO A 56 7.64 -38.04 -22.93
CA PRO A 56 7.67 -38.41 -21.51
C PRO A 56 6.75 -37.51 -20.69
N ASP A 57 6.14 -38.09 -19.65
CA ASP A 57 5.39 -37.32 -18.66
C ASP A 57 6.36 -36.77 -17.62
N VAL A 58 6.41 -35.44 -17.51
CA VAL A 58 7.38 -34.74 -16.67
C VAL A 58 6.63 -33.71 -15.84
N HIS A 59 6.78 -33.81 -14.53
CA HIS A 59 6.25 -32.84 -13.57
C HIS A 59 7.36 -32.14 -12.81
N VAL A 60 7.09 -30.90 -12.43
CA VAL A 60 7.97 -30.05 -11.63
C VAL A 60 7.26 -29.71 -10.32
N PRO A 61 7.95 -29.82 -9.15
CA PRO A 61 7.37 -29.44 -7.87
C PRO A 61 7.00 -27.95 -7.83
N PRO A 62 6.13 -27.49 -6.92
CA PRO A 62 5.85 -26.07 -6.77
C PRO A 62 7.10 -25.30 -6.28
N ALA A 63 7.26 -24.06 -6.74
CA ALA A 63 8.36 -23.20 -6.31
C ALA A 63 8.28 -22.92 -4.80
N PRO A 64 9.41 -23.00 -4.06
CA PRO A 64 9.44 -22.69 -2.64
C PRO A 64 9.39 -21.17 -2.43
N LEU A 65 8.18 -20.61 -2.36
CA LEU A 65 7.96 -19.19 -2.12
C LEU A 65 7.63 -18.93 -0.63
N PRO A 66 8.25 -17.93 0.01
CA PRO A 66 7.81 -17.47 1.32
C PRO A 66 6.51 -16.66 1.20
N GLY A 67 5.46 -17.06 1.93
CA GLY A 67 4.18 -16.34 2.02
C GLY A 67 2.98 -17.13 1.48
N PRO A 68 1.77 -16.55 1.55
CA PRO A 68 0.55 -17.19 1.07
C PRO A 68 0.62 -17.42 -0.46
N PRO A 69 -0.05 -18.48 -0.97
CA PRO A 69 0.01 -18.84 -2.38
C PRO A 69 -0.46 -17.67 -3.25
N ARG A 70 0.42 -17.16 -4.09
CA ARG A 70 0.08 -16.17 -5.12
C ARG A 70 -0.34 -16.92 -6.37
N PHE A 71 -1.50 -16.56 -6.92
CA PHE A 71 -2.03 -17.12 -8.16
C PHE A 71 -1.21 -16.60 -9.36
N SER A 72 -0.10 -17.26 -9.66
CA SER A 72 0.50 -17.32 -10.99
C SER A 72 0.22 -18.74 -11.53
N PRO A 73 0.01 -18.94 -12.84
CA PRO A 73 0.11 -20.28 -13.41
C PRO A 73 1.41 -20.91 -12.91
N SER A 74 1.32 -22.09 -12.32
CA SER A 74 2.51 -22.76 -11.80
C SER A 74 3.41 -23.11 -12.99
N LEU A 75 4.73 -23.18 -12.75
CA LEU A 75 5.67 -23.60 -13.78
C LEU A 75 5.32 -24.99 -14.34
N ASP A 76 4.69 -25.84 -13.53
CA ASP A 76 4.15 -27.13 -13.94
C ASP A 76 2.98 -26.98 -14.92
N ASP A 77 2.03 -26.07 -14.66
CA ASP A 77 0.89 -25.83 -15.56
C ASP A 77 1.35 -25.39 -16.96
N TRP A 78 2.34 -24.48 -17.02
CA TRP A 78 2.96 -24.09 -18.28
C TRP A 78 3.62 -25.28 -18.98
N LEU A 79 4.37 -26.11 -18.24
CA LEU A 79 5.04 -27.28 -18.78
C LEU A 79 4.04 -28.31 -19.31
N GLN A 80 2.95 -28.58 -18.59
CA GLN A 80 1.91 -29.51 -19.04
C GLN A 80 1.23 -29.03 -20.32
N ASN A 81 0.95 -27.73 -20.42
CA ASN A 81 0.39 -27.15 -21.63
C ASN A 81 1.35 -27.29 -22.83
N ASP A 82 2.65 -27.02 -22.62
CA ASP A 82 3.66 -27.16 -23.66
C ASP A 82 3.84 -28.63 -24.10
N LEU A 83 3.90 -29.57 -23.16
CA LEU A 83 3.96 -31.00 -23.45
C LEU A 83 2.71 -31.51 -24.18
N THR A 84 1.54 -30.93 -23.91
CA THR A 84 0.31 -31.22 -24.65
C THR A 84 0.44 -30.78 -26.10
N ALA A 85 0.92 -29.55 -26.35
CA ALA A 85 1.20 -29.08 -27.70
C ALA A 85 2.25 -29.96 -28.42
N VAL A 86 3.28 -30.42 -27.72
CA VAL A 86 4.27 -31.37 -28.27
C VAL A 86 3.63 -32.70 -28.67
N ARG A 87 2.67 -33.22 -27.89
CA ARG A 87 1.96 -34.47 -28.19
C ARG A 87 1.08 -34.36 -29.44
N GLU A 88 0.51 -33.17 -29.69
CA GLU A 88 -0.33 -32.89 -30.86
C GLU A 88 0.47 -32.64 -32.14
N GLU A 89 1.73 -32.22 -32.02
CA GLU A 89 2.59 -31.89 -33.16
C GLU A 89 2.91 -33.12 -34.02
N LYS A 90 2.53 -33.09 -35.29
CA LYS A 90 2.67 -34.22 -36.22
C LYS A 90 4.08 -34.35 -36.79
N ASN A 91 4.84 -33.25 -36.90
CA ASN A 91 6.17 -33.27 -37.46
C ASN A 91 7.21 -33.66 -36.41
N ALA A 92 7.86 -34.82 -36.59
CA ALA A 92 8.87 -35.33 -35.66
C ALA A 92 10.07 -34.38 -35.45
N LYS A 93 10.45 -33.60 -36.47
CA LYS A 93 11.53 -32.60 -36.35
C LYS A 93 11.09 -31.42 -35.49
N SER A 94 9.87 -30.92 -35.70
CA SER A 94 9.27 -29.84 -34.92
C SER A 94 9.07 -30.26 -33.47
N ARG A 95 8.54 -31.47 -33.25
CA ARG A 95 8.34 -32.05 -31.92
C ARG A 95 9.64 -32.17 -31.13
N ALA A 96 10.71 -32.67 -31.77
CA ALA A 96 12.04 -32.72 -31.17
C ALA A 96 12.60 -31.33 -30.85
N GLN A 97 12.22 -30.30 -31.62
CA GLN A 97 12.63 -28.93 -31.35
C GLN A 97 11.88 -28.34 -30.15
N MET A 98 10.56 -28.50 -30.09
CA MET A 98 9.74 -28.05 -28.96
C MET A 98 10.22 -28.66 -27.64
N LEU A 99 10.58 -29.95 -27.61
CA LEU A 99 11.15 -30.57 -26.42
C LEU A 99 12.49 -29.95 -25.98
N ARG A 100 13.36 -29.57 -26.94
CA ARG A 100 14.62 -28.89 -26.63
C ARG A 100 14.38 -27.47 -26.11
N ASP A 101 13.37 -26.78 -26.64
CA ASP A 101 13.00 -25.43 -26.22
C ASP A 101 12.42 -25.48 -24.79
N ALA A 102 11.54 -26.45 -24.49
CA ALA A 102 11.04 -26.71 -23.14
C ALA A 102 12.18 -27.03 -22.15
N ALA A 103 13.10 -27.91 -22.53
CA ALA A 103 14.28 -28.25 -21.72
C ALA A 103 15.17 -27.02 -21.47
N ALA A 104 15.35 -26.15 -22.48
CA ALA A 104 16.10 -24.90 -22.35
C ALA A 104 15.45 -23.94 -21.34
N SER A 105 14.13 -23.80 -21.38
CA SER A 105 13.36 -23.00 -20.42
C SER A 105 13.51 -23.51 -18.99
N LEU A 106 13.39 -24.82 -18.77
CA LEU A 106 13.59 -25.45 -17.45
C LEU A 106 15.03 -25.25 -16.93
N ARG A 107 16.04 -25.34 -17.80
CA ARG A 107 17.44 -25.02 -17.44
C ARG A 107 17.62 -23.56 -17.06
N GLY A 108 16.94 -22.64 -17.77
CA GLY A 108 16.89 -21.22 -17.43
C GLY A 108 16.32 -20.99 -16.04
N ALA A 109 15.17 -21.61 -15.74
CA ALA A 109 14.52 -21.54 -14.44
C ALA A 109 15.39 -22.13 -13.31
N ALA A 110 16.06 -23.27 -13.55
CA ALA A 110 16.97 -23.89 -12.58
C ALA A 110 18.15 -22.97 -12.24
N ARG A 111 18.75 -22.30 -13.25
CA ARG A 111 19.85 -21.35 -13.04
C ARG A 111 19.38 -20.11 -12.27
N ALA A 112 18.22 -19.56 -12.61
CA ALA A 112 17.66 -18.41 -11.91
C ALA A 112 17.38 -18.75 -10.43
N SER A 113 16.77 -19.90 -10.17
CA SER A 113 16.51 -20.36 -8.80
C SER A 113 17.80 -20.66 -8.03
N ALA A 114 18.83 -21.23 -8.67
CA ALA A 114 20.13 -21.44 -8.03
C ALA A 114 20.84 -20.12 -7.72
N ALA A 115 20.74 -19.11 -8.60
CA ALA A 115 21.27 -17.78 -8.34
C ALA A 115 20.57 -17.10 -7.16
N ILE A 116 19.24 -17.22 -7.05
CA ILE A 116 18.47 -16.71 -5.91
C ILE A 116 18.85 -17.45 -4.62
N ALA A 117 19.01 -18.77 -4.66
CA ALA A 117 19.42 -19.54 -3.48
C ALA A 117 20.86 -19.25 -3.03
N ALA A 118 21.77 -18.95 -3.97
CA ALA A 118 23.14 -18.53 -3.68
C ALA A 118 23.23 -17.08 -3.17
N SER A 119 22.22 -16.26 -3.46
CA SER A 119 22.10 -14.89 -2.98
C SER A 119 21.40 -14.92 -1.62
N ASP A 120 22.12 -14.81 -0.50
CA ASP A 120 21.49 -14.63 0.81
C ASP A 120 20.68 -13.31 0.80
N PRO A 121 19.33 -13.34 0.68
CA PRO A 121 18.56 -12.13 0.54
C PRO A 121 18.58 -11.33 1.84
N ALA A 122 18.72 -12.00 2.99
CA ALA A 122 18.67 -11.35 4.28
C ALA A 122 19.91 -10.47 4.54
N HIS A 123 21.07 -10.85 4.02
CA HIS A 123 22.31 -10.07 4.19
C HIS A 123 22.56 -8.98 3.16
N GLN A 124 21.90 -9.03 1.98
CA GLN A 124 22.25 -8.15 0.86
C GLN A 124 21.21 -7.08 0.52
N ILE A 125 19.98 -7.15 1.05
CA ILE A 125 18.95 -6.13 0.78
C ILE A 125 19.42 -4.73 1.20
N GLY A 126 20.03 -4.59 2.38
CA GLY A 126 20.55 -3.31 2.88
C GLY A 126 21.58 -2.66 1.94
N PRO A 127 22.71 -3.32 1.65
CA PRO A 127 23.75 -2.76 0.79
C PRO A 127 23.33 -2.64 -0.69
N THR A 128 22.48 -3.53 -1.20
CA THR A 128 21.96 -3.45 -2.58
C THR A 128 20.92 -2.34 -2.74
N LEU A 129 20.04 -2.10 -1.76
CA LEU A 129 19.19 -0.90 -1.79
C LEU A 129 20.03 0.36 -1.70
N ALA A 130 21.03 0.39 -0.81
CA ALA A 130 21.90 1.56 -0.66
C ALA A 130 22.65 1.87 -1.97
N SER A 131 23.10 0.85 -2.71
CA SER A 131 23.79 1.05 -3.99
C SER A 131 22.84 1.41 -5.13
N ILE A 132 21.63 0.86 -5.18
CA ILE A 132 20.60 1.23 -6.16
C ILE A 132 20.14 2.69 -5.92
N LEU A 133 19.88 3.07 -4.68
CA LEU A 133 19.50 4.44 -4.32
C LEU A 133 20.63 5.46 -4.53
N ALA A 134 21.88 5.00 -4.59
CA ALA A 134 23.05 5.82 -4.91
C ALA A 134 23.34 5.92 -6.42
N GLN A 135 22.60 5.23 -7.29
CA GLN A 135 22.81 5.32 -8.73
C GLN A 135 22.32 6.67 -9.29
N PRO A 136 23.06 7.32 -10.21
CA PRO A 136 22.70 8.63 -10.77
C PRO A 136 21.30 8.69 -11.39
N ALA A 137 20.81 7.59 -11.96
CA ALA A 137 19.47 7.48 -12.54
C ALA A 137 18.34 7.69 -11.51
N TYR A 138 18.60 7.40 -10.23
CA TYR A 138 17.67 7.65 -9.13
C TYR A 138 17.86 9.02 -8.48
N HIS A 139 18.98 9.70 -8.77
CA HIS A 139 19.22 11.09 -8.41
C HIS A 139 18.64 12.08 -9.46
N GLU A 140 18.45 11.67 -10.71
CA GLU A 140 17.93 12.52 -11.78
C GLU A 140 16.40 12.76 -11.74
N ALA A 141 15.65 11.98 -10.96
CA ALA A 141 14.24 12.28 -10.70
C ALA A 141 14.03 13.48 -9.74
N GLU A 142 15.09 13.99 -9.12
CA GLU A 142 15.07 15.20 -8.29
C GLU A 142 15.83 16.40 -8.91
N SER A 143 16.27 16.34 -10.18
CA SER A 143 17.10 17.41 -10.76
C SER A 143 16.32 18.46 -11.56
N LYS A 144 15.41 19.17 -10.89
CA LYS A 144 15.07 20.56 -11.26
C LYS A 144 14.47 21.39 -10.12
N THR A 145 14.99 21.26 -8.92
CA THR A 145 14.89 22.35 -7.94
C THR A 145 16.12 22.29 -7.04
N GLU A 146 16.86 23.39 -7.01
CA GLU A 146 18.09 23.54 -6.24
C GLU A 146 17.92 23.03 -4.80
N ALA A 147 18.68 21.99 -4.45
CA ALA A 147 18.79 21.50 -3.09
C ALA A 147 19.60 22.51 -2.26
N THR A 148 18.91 23.55 -1.78
CA THR A 148 19.26 24.07 -0.45
C THR A 148 19.07 22.91 0.54
N PRO A 149 20.01 22.70 1.48
CA PRO A 149 19.88 21.61 2.44
C PRO A 149 18.51 21.76 3.11
N LYS A 150 17.62 20.79 2.92
CA LYS A 150 16.35 20.74 3.63
C LYS A 150 16.71 20.67 5.10
N LYS A 151 16.75 21.84 5.75
CA LYS A 151 16.78 21.95 7.21
C LYS A 151 15.72 21.00 7.71
N SER A 152 16.13 20.05 8.54
CA SER A 152 15.18 19.18 9.21
C SER A 152 14.12 20.09 9.83
N TRP A 153 12.86 19.67 9.86
CA TRP A 153 11.83 20.37 10.63
C TRP A 153 12.30 20.66 12.08
N TRP A 154 13.23 19.83 12.57
CA TRP A 154 13.97 20.02 13.81
C TRP A 154 14.99 21.16 13.79
N ASP A 155 15.72 21.35 12.69
CA ASP A 155 16.65 22.47 12.50
C ASP A 155 15.88 23.80 12.33
N LEU A 156 14.79 23.79 11.57
CA LEU A 156 13.90 24.96 11.45
C LEU A 156 13.28 25.35 12.81
N PHE A 157 12.94 24.35 13.63
CA PHE A 157 12.44 24.58 14.99
C PHE A 157 13.53 25.11 15.94
N LEU A 158 14.73 24.54 15.90
CA LEU A 158 15.86 24.97 16.73
C LEU A 158 16.34 26.38 16.36
N GLU A 159 16.37 26.73 15.09
CA GLU A 159 16.69 28.07 14.64
C GLU A 159 15.63 29.10 15.04
N TRP A 160 14.35 28.76 14.85
CA TRP A 160 13.26 29.60 15.33
C TRP A 160 13.33 29.82 16.85
N LEU A 161 13.64 28.76 17.61
CA LEU A 161 13.79 28.84 19.06
C LEU A 161 15.02 29.69 19.46
N ALA A 162 16.14 29.54 18.77
CA ALA A 162 17.34 30.33 19.00
C ALA A 162 17.11 31.82 18.71
N ASP A 163 16.43 32.16 17.62
CA ASP A 163 16.08 33.55 17.29
C ASP A 163 15.11 34.16 18.30
N LEU A 164 14.16 33.37 18.82
CA LEU A 164 13.24 33.82 19.85
C LEU A 164 13.96 34.11 21.17
N ILE A 165 14.86 33.22 21.60
CA ILE A 165 15.70 33.40 22.79
C ILE A 165 16.60 34.64 22.62
N ARG A 166 17.22 34.84 21.45
CA ARG A 166 18.06 36.02 21.19
C ARG A 166 17.27 37.33 21.25
N ARG A 167 16.05 37.38 20.71
CA ARG A 167 15.18 38.56 20.79
C ARG A 167 14.76 38.86 22.22
N LEU A 168 14.45 37.84 23.01
CA LEU A 168 14.05 37.98 24.42
C LEU A 168 15.21 38.43 25.31
N PHE A 169 16.40 37.81 25.19
CA PHE A 169 17.58 38.18 25.97
C PHE A 169 18.21 39.50 25.50
N GLY A 170 18.19 39.79 24.20
CA GLY A 170 18.68 41.04 23.64
C GLY A 170 17.91 42.27 24.15
N GLY A 171 16.58 42.16 24.28
CA GLY A 171 15.73 43.21 24.83
C GLY A 171 15.81 43.33 26.36
N LEU A 172 16.00 42.21 27.08
CA LEU A 172 16.16 42.23 28.54
C LEU A 172 17.46 42.91 28.97
N PHE A 173 18.58 42.64 28.27
CA PHE A 173 19.89 43.17 28.65
C PHE A 173 20.04 44.66 28.30
N SER A 174 19.39 45.14 27.24
CA SER A 174 19.44 46.57 26.85
C SER A 174 18.57 47.48 27.71
N ALA A 175 17.55 46.94 28.38
CA ALA A 175 16.59 47.73 29.16
C ALA A 175 16.81 47.63 30.69
N ALA A 176 17.67 46.71 31.15
CA ALA A 176 18.03 46.56 32.56
C ALA A 176 19.06 47.57 33.08
N THR A 177 19.67 48.39 32.21
CA THR A 177 20.78 49.30 32.56
C THR A 177 20.34 50.68 33.06
N GLY A 178 19.03 50.97 33.20
CA GLY A 178 18.57 52.33 33.48
C GLY A 178 17.69 52.56 34.71
N LEU A 179 16.59 51.81 34.89
CA LEU A 179 15.58 52.14 35.92
C LEU A 179 14.86 50.87 36.48
N PRO A 180 14.70 50.74 37.81
CA PRO A 180 14.19 49.51 38.45
C PRO A 180 12.71 49.17 38.16
N TRP A 181 11.88 50.14 37.75
CA TRP A 181 10.47 49.90 37.41
C TRP A 181 10.29 49.33 35.98
N LEU A 182 11.26 49.55 35.08
CA LEU A 182 11.25 48.94 33.75
C LEU A 182 11.43 47.42 33.82
N GLY A 183 12.26 46.94 34.76
CA GLY A 183 12.51 45.50 34.93
C GLY A 183 11.23 44.72 35.23
N GLN A 184 10.34 45.27 36.05
CA GLN A 184 9.07 44.62 36.41
C GLN A 184 8.13 44.52 35.19
N VAL A 185 8.01 45.60 34.42
CA VAL A 185 7.17 45.64 33.20
C VAL A 185 7.69 44.66 32.15
N ILE A 186 9.02 44.57 32.00
CA ILE A 186 9.68 43.65 31.08
C ILE A 186 9.42 42.20 31.49
N ILE A 187 9.52 41.86 32.77
CA ILE A 187 9.23 40.51 33.27
C ILE A 187 7.79 40.11 32.94
N TYR A 188 6.81 40.98 33.20
CA TYR A 188 5.41 40.68 32.89
C TYR A 188 5.16 40.60 31.38
N ALA A 189 5.79 41.45 30.56
CA ALA A 189 5.70 41.39 29.11
C ALA A 189 6.32 40.09 28.55
N THR A 190 7.47 39.66 29.09
CA THR A 190 8.11 38.38 28.74
C THR A 190 7.24 37.19 29.14
N LEU A 191 6.64 37.22 30.33
CA LEU A 191 5.74 36.15 30.79
C LEU A 191 4.49 36.05 29.90
N ALA A 192 3.90 37.19 29.54
CA ALA A 192 2.74 37.25 28.66
C ALA A 192 3.07 36.76 27.24
N ALA A 193 4.23 37.13 26.69
CA ALA A 193 4.71 36.65 25.40
C ALA A 193 4.95 35.13 25.41
N LEU A 194 5.52 34.60 26.50
CA LEU A 194 5.74 33.16 26.66
C LEU A 194 4.43 32.38 26.79
N ALA A 195 3.45 32.93 27.52
CA ALA A 195 2.11 32.35 27.62
C ALA A 195 1.39 32.33 26.26
N ALA A 196 1.44 33.43 25.51
CA ALA A 196 0.87 33.50 24.17
C ALA A 196 1.53 32.50 23.20
N LEU A 197 2.85 32.33 23.32
CA LEU A 197 3.59 31.34 22.54
C LEU A 197 3.16 29.90 22.86
N LEU A 198 3.04 29.57 24.15
CA LEU A 198 2.59 28.25 24.57
C LEU A 198 1.19 27.93 24.05
N VAL A 199 0.28 28.90 24.10
CA VAL A 199 -1.07 28.77 23.53
C VAL A 199 -0.99 28.55 22.02
N TYR A 200 -0.17 29.31 21.31
CA TYR A 200 0.02 29.15 19.86
C TYR A 200 0.56 27.76 19.49
N VAL A 201 1.58 27.28 20.20
CA VAL A 201 2.16 25.93 19.98
C VAL A 201 1.15 24.84 20.32
N ALA A 202 0.39 24.99 21.41
CA ALA A 202 -0.65 24.04 21.78
C ALA A 202 -1.75 23.93 20.71
N ILE A 203 -2.21 25.07 20.17
CA ILE A 203 -3.18 25.09 19.06
C ILE A 203 -2.61 24.42 17.81
N ARG A 204 -1.35 24.71 17.47
CA ARG A 204 -0.69 24.14 16.29
C ARG A 204 -0.47 22.63 16.41
N LEU A 205 -0.10 22.16 17.59
CA LEU A 205 0.11 20.73 17.87
C LEU A 205 -1.23 19.99 17.93
N ALA A 206 -2.28 20.58 18.51
CA ALA A 206 -3.64 20.05 18.48
C ALA A 206 -4.15 19.88 17.03
N ARG A 207 -3.91 20.87 16.16
CA ARG A 207 -4.26 20.79 14.72
C ARG A 207 -3.50 19.68 14.01
N TYR A 208 -2.19 19.56 14.26
CA TYR A 208 -1.37 18.51 13.66
C TYR A 208 -1.81 17.10 14.08
N LEU A 209 -2.13 16.91 15.37
CA LEU A 209 -2.63 15.65 15.89
C LEU A 209 -4.06 15.33 15.40
N MET A 210 -4.91 16.33 15.16
CA MET A 210 -6.23 16.15 14.55
C MET A 210 -6.15 15.67 13.10
N VAL A 211 -5.17 16.12 12.31
CA VAL A 211 -4.97 15.65 10.92
C VAL A 211 -4.54 14.18 10.89
N SER A 212 -3.66 13.75 11.80
CA SER A 212 -3.22 12.34 11.90
C SER A 212 -4.31 11.40 12.43
N ARG A 213 -5.15 11.88 13.36
CA ARG A 213 -6.34 11.13 13.82
C ARG A 213 -7.41 11.02 12.73
N ARG A 214 -7.63 12.07 11.93
CA ARG A 214 -8.56 12.08 10.79
C ARG A 214 -8.26 11.00 9.74
N ALA A 215 -6.98 10.76 9.43
CA ALA A 215 -6.61 9.70 8.48
C ALA A 215 -7.02 8.31 8.98
N ARG A 216 -6.80 8.03 10.27
CA ARG A 216 -7.19 6.76 10.92
C ARG A 216 -8.70 6.64 11.13
N GLU A 217 -9.39 7.71 11.46
CA GLU A 217 -10.84 7.69 11.71
C GLU A 217 -11.63 7.53 10.40
N ILE A 218 -11.10 8.00 9.26
CA ILE A 218 -11.67 7.75 7.92
C ILE A 218 -11.45 6.29 7.46
N GLU A 219 -10.35 5.68 7.89
CA GLU A 219 -10.00 4.28 7.64
C GLU A 219 -10.84 3.34 8.53
N ASP A 220 -10.93 3.61 9.83
CA ASP A 220 -11.78 2.87 10.80
C ASP A 220 -13.29 3.05 10.49
N ALA A 221 -13.74 4.26 10.11
CA ALA A 221 -15.10 4.47 9.61
C ALA A 221 -15.30 3.90 8.20
N GLY A 222 -14.22 3.60 7.47
CA GLY A 222 -14.24 2.81 6.24
C GLY A 222 -14.63 1.36 6.52
N GLU A 223 -13.99 0.76 7.52
CA GLU A 223 -14.17 -0.65 7.89
C GLU A 223 -15.46 -0.91 8.69
N LEU A 224 -15.92 0.04 9.51
CA LEU A 224 -17.13 -0.12 10.33
C LEU A 224 -18.46 0.19 9.59
N LEU A 225 -18.43 0.87 8.45
CA LEU A 225 -19.62 1.26 7.67
C LEU A 225 -19.85 0.40 6.40
N GLU A 226 -19.12 -0.70 6.24
CA GLU A 226 -19.34 -1.69 5.17
C GLU A 226 -20.69 -2.44 5.30
N ARG A 227 -21.41 -2.25 6.41
CA ARG A 227 -22.75 -2.80 6.63
C ARG A 227 -23.83 -1.82 6.17
N GLU A 228 -24.39 -2.06 4.97
CA GLU A 228 -25.69 -1.57 4.45
C GLU A 228 -26.16 -0.16 4.87
N THR A 229 -25.25 0.79 5.07
CA THR A 229 -25.64 2.12 5.53
C THR A 229 -26.26 2.88 4.36
N SER A 230 -27.51 3.30 4.53
CA SER A 230 -28.26 4.01 3.51
C SER A 230 -27.66 5.38 3.21
N ALA A 231 -27.92 5.91 2.02
CA ALA A 231 -27.48 7.26 1.65
C ALA A 231 -28.00 8.34 2.62
N GLN A 232 -29.15 8.12 3.24
CA GLN A 232 -29.76 9.05 4.18
C GLN A 232 -29.03 9.06 5.53
N GLU A 233 -28.71 7.90 6.08
CA GLU A 233 -27.95 7.78 7.33
C GLU A 233 -26.56 8.43 7.20
N LEU A 234 -25.88 8.20 6.07
CA LEU A 234 -24.58 8.84 5.80
C LEU A 234 -24.70 10.37 5.76
N LEU A 235 -25.80 10.91 5.24
CA LEU A 235 -26.05 12.35 5.19
C LEU A 235 -26.29 12.93 6.60
N ASP A 236 -27.01 12.21 7.45
CA ASP A 236 -27.26 12.65 8.82
C ASP A 236 -25.99 12.64 9.67
N VAL A 237 -25.15 11.61 9.52
CA VAL A 237 -23.81 11.57 10.15
C VAL A 237 -22.91 12.68 9.59
N ALA A 238 -22.95 12.95 8.28
CA ALA A 238 -22.20 14.05 7.67
C ALA A 238 -22.58 15.42 8.29
N ARG A 239 -23.87 15.67 8.48
CA ARG A 239 -24.36 16.90 9.12
C ARG A 239 -23.92 17.01 10.57
N ALA A 240 -23.96 15.90 11.32
CA ALA A 240 -23.47 15.87 12.70
C ALA A 240 -21.97 16.17 12.78
N ALA A 241 -21.16 15.61 11.87
CA ALA A 241 -19.73 15.92 11.77
C ALA A 241 -19.48 17.41 11.43
N ALA A 242 -20.25 17.97 10.49
CA ALA A 242 -20.16 19.38 10.14
C ALA A 242 -20.49 20.30 11.35
N ALA A 243 -21.50 19.95 12.14
CA ALA A 243 -21.86 20.69 13.36
C ALA A 243 -20.75 20.67 14.43
N ARG A 244 -19.87 19.67 14.41
CA ARG A 244 -18.68 19.60 15.27
C ARG A 244 -17.45 20.32 14.69
N GLY A 245 -17.58 20.96 13.53
CA GLY A 245 -16.46 21.59 12.82
C GLY A 245 -15.55 20.60 12.10
N GLU A 246 -15.98 19.34 11.95
CA GLU A 246 -15.22 18.27 11.28
C GLU A 246 -15.54 18.24 9.78
N TYR A 247 -15.33 19.37 9.10
CA TYR A 247 -15.76 19.57 7.70
C TYR A 247 -15.16 18.55 6.72
N ALA A 248 -13.91 18.13 6.89
CA ALA A 248 -13.29 17.12 6.04
C ALA A 248 -13.98 15.75 6.13
N LEU A 249 -14.36 15.34 7.35
CA LEU A 249 -15.11 14.11 7.60
C LEU A 249 -16.53 14.23 7.04
N ALA A 250 -17.18 15.37 7.27
CA ALA A 250 -18.51 15.66 6.75
C ALA A 250 -18.57 15.57 5.22
N ILE A 251 -17.60 16.17 4.51
CA ILE A 251 -17.50 16.11 3.04
C ILE A 251 -17.25 14.68 2.56
N SER A 252 -16.41 13.91 3.26
CA SER A 252 -16.16 12.50 2.95
C SER A 252 -17.43 11.65 3.05
N LEU A 253 -18.19 11.82 4.13
CA LEU A 253 -19.46 11.13 4.33
C LEU A 253 -20.52 11.57 3.31
N LEU A 254 -20.57 12.85 2.97
CA LEU A 254 -21.46 13.40 1.94
C LEU A 254 -21.15 12.82 0.55
N PHE A 255 -19.86 12.68 0.21
CA PHE A 255 -19.45 12.05 -1.04
C PHE A 255 -19.85 10.56 -1.07
N ARG A 256 -19.63 9.82 0.02
CA ARG A 256 -20.10 8.42 0.13
C ARG A 256 -21.62 8.31 0.01
N ALA A 257 -22.37 9.23 0.61
CA ALA A 257 -23.83 9.30 0.46
C ALA A 257 -24.23 9.48 -1.01
N ALA A 258 -23.50 10.31 -1.78
CA ALA A 258 -23.74 10.48 -3.21
C ALA A 258 -23.51 9.19 -4.00
N LEU A 259 -22.43 8.44 -3.68
CA LEU A 259 -22.14 7.16 -4.32
C LEU A 259 -23.22 6.11 -4.02
N ARG A 260 -23.65 5.99 -2.76
CA ARG A 260 -24.76 5.09 -2.39
C ARG A 260 -26.07 5.44 -3.09
N ARG A 261 -26.30 6.73 -3.36
CA ARG A 261 -27.48 7.18 -4.09
C ARG A 261 -27.45 6.80 -5.57
N LEU A 262 -26.28 6.86 -6.21
CA LEU A 262 -26.09 6.41 -7.59
C LEU A 262 -26.37 4.91 -7.74
N ASP A 263 -25.93 4.14 -6.74
CA ASP A 263 -26.12 2.69 -6.67
C ASP A 263 -27.60 2.34 -6.45
N ALA A 264 -28.25 3.01 -5.49
CA ALA A 264 -29.67 2.80 -5.19
C ALA A 264 -30.61 3.08 -6.38
N VAL A 265 -30.26 4.01 -7.26
CA VAL A 265 -31.04 4.27 -8.49
C VAL A 265 -30.58 3.46 -9.70
N GLY A 266 -29.55 2.61 -9.54
CA GLY A 266 -28.98 1.78 -10.60
C GLY A 266 -28.20 2.56 -11.68
N MET A 267 -27.82 3.82 -11.43
CA MET A 267 -27.12 4.66 -12.42
C MET A 267 -25.63 4.30 -12.51
N VAL A 268 -24.96 4.15 -11.37
CA VAL A 268 -23.57 3.69 -11.29
C VAL A 268 -23.47 2.78 -10.06
N PRO A 269 -23.07 1.51 -10.22
CA PRO A 269 -22.96 0.60 -9.08
C PRO A 269 -21.86 1.05 -8.11
N TYR A 270 -22.12 0.87 -6.82
CA TYR A 270 -21.14 1.13 -5.78
C TYR A 270 -20.06 0.04 -5.76
N ASP A 271 -18.82 0.50 -5.74
CA ASP A 271 -17.59 -0.29 -5.72
C ASP A 271 -16.54 0.48 -4.92
N ALA A 272 -16.12 -0.08 -3.79
CA ALA A 272 -15.16 0.53 -2.88
C ALA A 272 -13.75 0.63 -3.48
N ALA A 273 -13.41 -0.21 -4.47
CA ALA A 273 -12.11 -0.19 -5.13
C ALA A 273 -11.98 0.93 -6.17
N ARG A 274 -13.09 1.58 -6.55
CA ARG A 274 -13.08 2.66 -7.54
C ARG A 274 -12.62 3.98 -6.94
N THR A 275 -11.77 4.66 -7.69
CA THR A 275 -11.32 6.02 -7.38
C THR A 275 -12.41 7.05 -7.68
N ALA A 276 -12.34 8.21 -7.02
CA ALA A 276 -13.27 9.32 -7.28
C ALA A 276 -13.25 9.75 -8.77
N GLY A 277 -12.07 9.71 -9.41
CA GLY A 277 -11.94 10.01 -10.85
C GLY A 277 -12.67 9.01 -11.76
N GLU A 278 -12.71 7.73 -11.38
CA GLU A 278 -13.45 6.71 -12.12
C GLU A 278 -14.96 6.89 -11.98
N TYR A 279 -15.45 7.23 -10.79
CA TYR A 279 -16.85 7.60 -10.59
C TYR A 279 -17.26 8.82 -11.42
N ARG A 280 -16.42 9.87 -11.47
CA ARG A 280 -16.68 11.04 -12.32
C ARG A 280 -16.84 10.66 -13.79
N ARG A 281 -15.96 9.80 -14.30
CA ARG A 281 -16.06 9.26 -15.67
C ARG A 281 -17.33 8.44 -15.88
N ALA A 282 -17.70 7.61 -14.90
CA ALA A 282 -18.90 6.79 -14.97
C ALA A 282 -20.18 7.64 -14.97
N VAL A 283 -20.30 8.61 -14.05
CA VAL A 283 -21.46 9.52 -13.97
C VAL A 283 -21.58 10.35 -15.25
N ARG A 284 -20.47 10.86 -15.79
CA ARG A 284 -20.46 11.61 -17.06
C ARG A 284 -20.98 10.78 -18.24
N ARG A 285 -20.69 9.49 -18.29
CA ARG A 285 -21.22 8.56 -19.31
C ARG A 285 -22.71 8.27 -19.09
N ALA A 286 -23.15 8.16 -17.84
CA ALA A 286 -24.53 7.83 -17.51
C ALA A 286 -25.49 9.03 -17.62
N SER A 287 -25.06 10.22 -17.22
CA SER A 287 -25.87 11.44 -17.23
C SER A 287 -25.01 12.70 -17.34
N SER A 288 -25.14 13.39 -18.47
CA SER A 288 -24.48 14.69 -18.68
C SER A 288 -24.99 15.75 -17.70
N GLN A 289 -26.27 15.71 -17.32
CA GLN A 289 -26.87 16.64 -16.36
C GLN A 289 -26.35 16.43 -14.93
N ALA A 290 -26.08 15.19 -14.53
CA ALA A 290 -25.55 14.89 -13.19
C ALA A 290 -24.03 15.13 -13.09
N SER A 291 -23.34 15.21 -14.24
CA SER A 291 -21.87 15.25 -14.30
C SER A 291 -21.27 16.49 -13.65
N ALA A 292 -21.80 17.69 -13.92
CA ALA A 292 -21.28 18.94 -13.38
C ALA A 292 -21.39 19.05 -11.85
N PRO A 293 -22.58 18.83 -11.23
CA PRO A 293 -22.68 18.90 -9.77
C PRO A 293 -21.89 17.77 -9.09
N PHE A 294 -21.86 16.57 -9.67
CA PHE A 294 -21.05 15.47 -9.13
C PHE A 294 -19.55 15.75 -9.20
N ASP A 295 -19.07 16.35 -10.29
CA ASP A 295 -17.68 16.74 -10.46
C ASP A 295 -17.25 17.78 -9.42
N SER A 296 -18.11 18.77 -9.14
CA SER A 296 -17.86 19.77 -8.09
C SER A 296 -17.74 19.10 -6.72
N LEU A 297 -18.66 18.18 -6.38
CA LEU A 297 -18.60 17.44 -5.13
C LEU A 297 -17.33 16.57 -5.01
N ALA A 298 -17.00 15.83 -6.07
CA ALA A 298 -15.82 14.98 -6.12
C ALA A 298 -14.50 15.78 -6.01
N GLN A 299 -14.46 16.98 -6.59
CA GLN A 299 -13.31 17.88 -6.45
C GLN A 299 -13.15 18.33 -4.99
N THR A 300 -14.22 18.79 -4.34
CA THR A 300 -14.16 19.20 -2.93
C THR A 300 -13.78 18.03 -2.02
N PHE A 301 -14.29 16.83 -2.28
CA PHE A 301 -13.87 15.60 -1.59
C PHE A 301 -12.38 15.29 -1.77
N THR A 302 -11.87 15.42 -2.99
CA THR A 302 -10.46 15.12 -3.29
C THR A 302 -9.53 16.10 -2.55
N ILE A 303 -9.90 17.38 -2.51
CA ILE A 303 -9.17 18.40 -1.73
C ILE A 303 -9.27 18.07 -0.23
N ALA A 304 -10.47 17.76 0.28
CA ALA A 304 -10.67 17.45 1.69
C ALA A 304 -9.93 16.20 2.18
N THR A 305 -9.70 15.24 1.29
CA THR A 305 -9.08 13.94 1.63
C THR A 305 -7.57 13.95 1.39
N TYR A 306 -7.11 14.56 0.29
CA TYR A 306 -5.71 14.43 -0.17
C TYR A 306 -4.93 15.73 -0.16
N ALA A 307 -5.58 16.89 -0.12
CA ALA A 307 -4.86 18.15 0.00
C ALA A 307 -4.58 18.43 1.47
N ASN A 308 -3.34 18.81 1.79
CA ASN A 308 -2.98 19.35 3.11
C ASN A 308 -3.48 20.80 3.26
N ALA A 309 -4.76 21.03 2.92
CA ALA A 309 -5.41 22.33 2.90
C ALA A 309 -6.35 22.47 4.10
N GLU A 310 -6.51 23.69 4.63
CA GLU A 310 -7.50 23.98 5.66
C GLU A 310 -8.90 23.93 5.03
N ILE A 311 -9.65 22.86 5.32
CA ILE A 311 -11.06 22.72 4.93
C ILE A 311 -11.94 23.44 5.95
N GLY A 312 -12.74 24.38 5.46
CA GLY A 312 -13.63 25.19 6.27
C GLY A 312 -15.11 25.00 5.96
N GLU A 313 -15.93 25.78 6.65
CA GLU A 313 -17.39 25.82 6.46
C GLU A 313 -17.78 26.18 5.02
N GLN A 314 -17.00 27.05 4.36
CA GLN A 314 -17.23 27.41 2.97
C GLN A 314 -17.14 26.20 2.02
N ASP A 315 -16.18 25.30 2.25
CA ASP A 315 -16.03 24.07 1.47
C ASP A 315 -17.18 23.10 1.73
N TRP A 316 -17.63 23.02 2.98
CA TRP A 316 -18.81 22.23 3.36
C TRP A 316 -20.07 22.75 2.67
N ASN A 317 -20.32 24.06 2.69
CA ASN A 317 -21.47 24.67 2.03
C ASN A 317 -21.42 24.43 0.51
N LYS A 318 -20.25 24.62 -0.12
CA LYS A 318 -20.03 24.32 -1.53
C LYS A 318 -20.30 22.85 -1.87
N ALA A 319 -19.85 21.92 -1.04
CA ALA A 319 -20.12 20.49 -1.21
C ALA A 319 -21.62 20.18 -1.03
N GLY A 320 -22.26 20.79 -0.04
CA GLY A 320 -23.70 20.69 0.22
C GLY A 320 -24.55 21.19 -0.96
N ASP A 321 -24.20 22.35 -1.53
CA ASP A 321 -24.88 22.92 -2.70
C ASP A 321 -24.74 22.00 -3.93
N ALA A 322 -23.53 21.48 -4.16
CA ALA A 322 -23.27 20.54 -5.25
C ALA A 322 -24.09 19.25 -5.07
N TYR A 323 -24.19 18.71 -3.85
CA TYR A 323 -25.03 17.56 -3.53
C TYR A 323 -26.51 17.86 -3.73
N GLY A 324 -26.99 19.04 -3.30
CA GLY A 324 -28.37 19.48 -3.48
C GLY A 324 -28.79 19.65 -4.94
N GLN A 325 -27.87 20.07 -5.81
CA GLN A 325 -28.09 20.11 -7.27
C GLN A 325 -28.05 18.72 -7.91
N PHE A 326 -27.22 17.83 -7.37
CA PHE A 326 -27.04 16.47 -7.87
C PHE A 326 -28.27 15.58 -7.63
N VAL A 327 -28.83 15.59 -6.41
CA VAL A 327 -29.91 14.70 -5.98
C VAL A 327 -31.14 14.71 -6.91
N PRO A 328 -31.73 15.88 -7.25
CA PRO A 328 -32.92 15.92 -8.11
C PRO A 328 -32.68 15.44 -9.53
N VAL A 329 -31.44 15.50 -10.03
CA VAL A 329 -31.10 15.01 -11.37
C VAL A 329 -31.05 13.49 -11.39
N VAL A 330 -30.46 12.89 -10.35
CA VAL A 330 -30.33 11.43 -10.21
C VAL A 330 -31.70 10.77 -10.02
N GLU A 331 -32.58 11.35 -9.18
CA GLU A 331 -33.93 10.83 -8.95
C GLU A 331 -34.85 10.92 -10.19
N ARG A 332 -34.71 11.98 -10.99
CA ARG A 332 -35.48 12.11 -12.25
C ARG A 332 -35.04 11.09 -13.30
N GLY A 333 -33.77 10.68 -13.30
CA GLY A 333 -33.27 9.61 -14.17
C GLY A 333 -33.94 8.26 -13.88
N GLN A 334 -34.13 7.92 -12.60
CA GLN A 334 -34.77 6.69 -12.17
C GLN A 334 -36.23 6.59 -12.65
N ARG A 335 -36.99 7.70 -12.58
CA ARG A 335 -38.40 7.74 -13.02
C ARG A 335 -38.57 7.55 -14.53
N LYS A 336 -37.59 7.96 -15.34
CA LYS A 336 -37.60 7.73 -16.80
C LYS A 336 -37.20 6.32 -17.20
N ALA A 337 -36.44 5.60 -16.38
CA ALA A 337 -36.06 4.22 -16.65
C ALA A 337 -37.15 3.21 -16.25
N ALA A 338 -38.07 3.62 -15.36
CA ALA A 338 -39.18 2.79 -14.87
C ALA A 338 -40.52 3.02 -15.60
N ALA A 339 -40.57 3.96 -16.55
CA ALA A 339 -41.73 4.28 -17.39
C ALA A 339 -41.48 3.84 -18.82
#